data_AF-A0A2N9ETK6-F1
#
_entry.id   AF-A0A2N9ETK6-F1
#
_cell.length_a   1.000
_cell.length_b   1.000
_cell.length_c   1.000
_cell.angle_alpha   90.00
_cell.angle_beta   90.00
_cell.angle_gamma   90.00
#
_symmetry.space_group_name_H-M   'P 1'
#
loop_
_entity.id
_entity.type
_entity.pdbx_description
1 polymer ?
#
loop_
_entity_poly.entity_id
_entity_poly.type
_entity_poly.pdbx_seq_one_letter_code
_entity_poly.pdbx_strand_id
1 'polypeptide(L)'
;MFNVAIFERSVQNDNYAFSIYICYLVYAPLYLAGPIISFNAFASQLDVPQNNYSVRDVTWYGLRWVFSLLLMELMAHLFHYNAFAISGLWKQLSPMDVFIIGYGICGIEAPENMPRCINNCHNLEGFWKNWHASYNKWLVRYMYIPLGGSRKKLLNVWVIFTFVAIWHDLEWKLLSWAWLTCLFFIPEMILKSAASALQVESSLGQFVFRELSAVAGAITITCLMVANLVGYVIGPSGIHWLVSQFLQKEGLPVLGGMFLTFYIGTKLMFHIDDAKQKGNEVACEGSLCSHIADCQYADVLGSKYSIRNSE
;
A
#
# COMPACT_ATOMS: atom_id res chain seq x y z
N MET A 1 -16.50 -3.28 5.92
CA MET A 1 -15.24 -2.92 5.24
C MET A 1 -15.45 -1.49 4.75
N PHE A 2 -14.84 -0.50 5.41
CA PHE A 2 -14.98 0.90 4.99
C PHE A 2 -14.17 1.10 3.71
N ASN A 3 -14.77 0.85 2.55
CA ASN A 3 -14.26 1.37 1.28
C ASN A 3 -14.66 2.84 1.19
N VAL A 4 -13.98 3.70 1.96
CA VAL A 4 -14.12 5.15 1.78
C VAL A 4 -13.25 5.52 0.58
N ALA A 5 -13.78 5.29 -0.62
CA ALA A 5 -13.34 6.04 -1.78
C ALA A 5 -13.76 7.49 -1.54
N ILE A 6 -12.84 8.32 -1.05
CA ILE A 6 -13.07 9.77 -0.92
C ILE A 6 -13.45 10.28 -2.32
N PHE A 7 -14.74 10.52 -2.54
CA PHE A 7 -15.26 11.06 -3.78
C PHE A 7 -14.83 12.51 -3.89
N GLU A 8 -13.84 12.79 -4.73
CA GLU A 8 -13.49 14.18 -5.05
C GLU A 8 -14.57 14.77 -5.97
N ARG A 9 -15.45 15.58 -5.40
CA ARG A 9 -16.29 16.47 -6.23
C ARG A 9 -15.47 17.68 -6.66
N SER A 10 -15.73 18.17 -7.88
CA SER A 10 -15.26 19.48 -8.31
C SER A 10 -15.91 20.54 -7.41
N VAL A 11 -15.10 21.28 -6.68
CA VAL A 11 -15.54 22.36 -5.80
C VAL A 11 -15.97 23.55 -6.66
N GLN A 12 -17.10 24.18 -6.34
CA GLN A 12 -17.56 25.39 -7.05
C GLN A 12 -16.58 26.56 -6.82
N ASN A 13 -16.42 27.44 -7.81
CA ASN A 13 -15.38 28.50 -7.81
C ASN A 13 -15.42 29.42 -6.57
N ASP A 14 -16.59 29.60 -5.95
CA ASP A 14 -16.76 30.49 -4.80
C ASP A 14 -16.15 29.95 -3.49
N ASN A 15 -15.83 28.65 -3.43
CA ASN A 15 -15.21 27.99 -2.28
C ASN A 15 -13.67 27.99 -2.33
N TYR A 16 -13.04 28.59 -3.35
CA TYR A 16 -11.60 28.84 -3.40
C TYR A 16 -11.23 30.14 -2.65
N ALA A 17 -11.70 30.27 -1.42
CA ALA A 17 -11.36 31.40 -0.56
C ALA A 17 -9.95 31.24 0.04
N PHE A 18 -9.19 32.34 0.11
CA PHE A 18 -7.85 32.35 0.71
C PHE A 18 -7.85 31.84 2.16
N SER A 19 -8.92 32.12 2.92
CA SER A 19 -9.11 31.62 4.28
C SER A 19 -9.17 30.09 4.34
N ILE A 20 -9.91 29.44 3.43
CA ILE A 20 -10.02 27.97 3.37
C ILE A 20 -8.68 27.35 2.99
N TYR A 21 -7.91 28.02 2.12
CA TYR A 21 -6.56 27.57 1.77
C TYR A 21 -5.60 27.62 2.97
N ILE A 22 -5.64 28.69 3.77
CA ILE A 22 -4.88 28.75 5.03
C ILE A 22 -5.34 27.66 5.99
N CYS A 23 -6.65 27.43 6.16
CA CYS A 23 -7.18 26.34 6.98
C CYS A 23 -6.66 24.97 6.54
N TYR A 24 -6.60 24.71 5.23
CA TYR A 24 -6.03 23.47 4.68
C TYR A 24 -4.55 23.31 5.02
N LEU A 25 -3.75 24.38 4.90
CA LEU A 25 -2.31 24.35 5.18
C LEU A 25 -2.00 24.16 6.67
N VAL A 26 -2.81 24.73 7.56
CA VAL A 26 -2.59 24.69 9.03
C VAL A 26 -3.41 23.60 9.72
N TYR A 27 -4.11 22.75 8.98
CA TYR A 27 -4.92 21.68 9.56
C TYR A 27 -4.02 20.66 10.26
N ALA A 28 -3.94 20.77 11.59
CA ALA A 28 -2.97 20.09 12.44
C ALA A 28 -2.89 18.56 12.22
N PRO A 29 -4.00 17.84 11.99
CA PRO A 29 -3.93 16.41 11.71
C PRO A 29 -3.12 16.06 10.46
N LEU A 30 -3.13 16.90 9.42
CA LEU A 30 -2.33 16.69 8.22
C LEU A 30 -0.90 17.24 8.34
N TYR A 31 -0.69 18.20 9.23
CA TYR A 31 0.54 18.99 9.30
C TYR A 31 1.74 18.22 9.87
N LEU A 32 1.51 17.30 10.83
CA LEU A 32 2.61 16.68 11.59
C LEU A 32 3.00 15.28 11.11
N ALA A 33 2.04 14.44 10.69
CA ALA A 33 2.28 13.12 10.06
C ALA A 33 1.00 12.48 9.49
N GLY A 34 -0.06 13.25 9.25
CA GLY A 34 -1.36 12.71 8.86
C GLY A 34 -1.43 12.22 7.41
N PRO A 35 -2.48 11.48 7.05
CA PRO A 35 -2.69 11.03 5.69
C PRO A 35 -2.95 12.21 4.76
N ILE A 36 -2.16 12.34 3.69
CA ILE A 36 -2.25 13.47 2.76
C ILE A 36 -3.61 13.47 2.05
N ILE A 37 -4.37 14.56 2.18
CA ILE A 37 -5.61 14.79 1.41
C ILE A 37 -5.41 15.90 0.40
N SER A 38 -6.17 15.89 -0.68
CA SER A 38 -6.15 17.00 -1.64
C SER A 38 -6.97 18.18 -1.11
N PHE A 39 -6.66 19.40 -1.57
CA PHE A 39 -7.44 20.59 -1.24
C PHE A 39 -8.92 20.43 -1.58
N ASN A 40 -9.23 19.87 -2.76
CA ASN A 40 -10.62 19.66 -3.18
C ASN A 40 -11.35 18.69 -2.26
N ALA A 41 -10.69 17.61 -1.81
CA ALA A 41 -11.27 16.68 -0.83
C ALA A 41 -11.55 17.39 0.50
N PHE A 42 -10.58 18.13 1.04
CA PHE A 42 -10.73 18.92 2.26
C PHE A 42 -11.89 19.94 2.17
N ALA A 43 -11.91 20.74 1.10
CA ALA A 43 -12.95 21.75 0.90
C ALA A 43 -14.34 21.13 0.70
N SER A 44 -14.43 20.00 -0.01
CA SER A 44 -15.71 19.28 -0.19
C SER A 44 -16.27 18.70 1.11
N GLN A 45 -15.39 18.27 2.04
CA GLN A 45 -15.81 17.75 3.34
C GLN A 45 -16.20 18.84 4.34
N LEU A 46 -15.66 20.06 4.19
CA LEU A 46 -16.10 21.22 4.97
C LEU A 46 -17.51 21.67 4.58
N ASP A 47 -17.83 21.64 3.28
CA ASP A 47 -19.14 22.03 2.75
C ASP A 47 -20.22 20.99 3.05
N VAL A 48 -19.89 19.70 2.86
CA VAL A 48 -20.78 18.58 3.17
C VAL A 48 -20.06 17.61 4.12
N PRO A 49 -20.22 17.82 5.44
CA PRO A 49 -19.69 16.89 6.43
C PRO A 49 -20.24 15.49 6.21
N GLN A 50 -19.36 14.51 6.17
CA GLN A 50 -19.74 13.11 6.13
C GLN A 50 -20.34 12.74 7.50
N ASN A 51 -21.63 12.41 7.55
CA ASN A 51 -22.36 12.05 8.79
C ASN A 51 -22.83 10.59 8.79
N ASN A 52 -22.34 9.77 7.86
CA ASN A 52 -22.92 8.46 7.60
C ASN A 52 -22.33 7.32 8.46
N TYR A 53 -21.92 7.62 9.70
CA TYR A 53 -21.26 6.65 10.57
C TYR A 53 -22.24 6.07 11.57
N SER A 54 -22.37 4.74 11.55
CA SER A 54 -23.00 4.04 12.67
C SER A 54 -22.06 4.04 13.88
N VAL A 55 -22.58 4.38 15.07
CA VAL A 55 -21.83 4.29 16.35
C VAL A 55 -21.20 2.90 16.52
N ARG A 56 -21.90 1.87 16.03
CA ARG A 56 -21.42 0.48 16.02
C ARG A 56 -20.12 0.34 15.23
N ASP A 57 -20.06 0.92 14.05
CA ASP A 57 -18.94 0.76 13.13
C ASP A 57 -17.73 1.59 13.59
N VAL A 58 -17.96 2.79 14.16
CA VAL A 58 -16.93 3.60 14.82
C VAL A 58 -16.35 2.87 16.03
N THR A 59 -17.21 2.22 16.84
CA THR A 59 -16.79 1.46 18.01
C THR A 59 -15.98 0.23 17.62
N TRP A 60 -16.39 -0.52 16.59
CA TRP A 60 -15.60 -1.64 16.05
C TRP A 60 -14.26 -1.20 15.48
N TYR A 61 -14.23 -0.08 14.76
CA TYR A 61 -12.98 0.49 14.26
C TYR A 61 -12.07 0.90 15.41
N GLY A 62 -12.60 1.58 16.44
CA GLY A 62 -11.87 1.96 17.64
C GLY A 62 -11.31 0.75 18.40
N LEU A 63 -12.09 -0.31 18.60
CA LEU A 63 -11.63 -1.56 19.21
C LEU A 63 -10.51 -2.22 18.39
N ARG A 64 -10.65 -2.26 17.05
CA ARG A 64 -9.61 -2.78 16.16
C ARG A 64 -8.34 -1.94 16.23
N TRP A 65 -8.46 -0.62 16.31
CA TRP A 65 -7.33 0.29 16.46
C TRP A 65 -6.62 0.06 17.80
N VAL A 66 -7.36 0.00 18.91
CA VAL A 66 -6.80 -0.28 20.25
C VAL A 66 -6.09 -1.64 20.25
N PHE A 67 -6.71 -2.68 19.69
CA PHE A 67 -6.09 -3.99 19.56
C PHE A 67 -4.81 -3.95 18.71
N SER A 68 -4.83 -3.23 17.58
CA SER A 68 -3.66 -3.08 16.71
C SER A 68 -2.54 -2.30 17.39
N LEU A 69 -2.87 -1.30 18.19
CA LEU A 69 -1.91 -0.52 18.98
C LEU A 69 -1.27 -1.38 20.08
N LEU A 70 -2.07 -2.14 20.83
CA LEU A 70 -1.57 -3.08 21.85
C LEU A 70 -0.73 -4.18 21.23
N LEU A 71 -1.12 -4.69 20.05
CA LEU A 71 -0.35 -5.67 19.30
C LEU A 71 0.96 -5.08 18.78
N MET A 72 0.95 -3.85 18.27
CA MET A 72 2.15 -3.14 17.85
C MET A 72 3.10 -2.90 19.02
N GLU A 73 2.59 -2.47 20.17
CA GLU A 73 3.36 -2.30 21.41
C GLU A 73 3.97 -3.63 21.85
N LEU A 74 3.18 -4.71 21.83
CA LEU A 74 3.65 -6.06 22.12
C LEU A 74 4.72 -6.53 21.12
N MET A 75 4.54 -6.27 19.82
CA MET A 75 5.52 -6.61 18.79
C MET A 75 6.79 -5.77 18.92
N ALA A 76 6.70 -4.49 19.28
CA ALA A 76 7.85 -3.63 19.57
C ALA A 76 8.65 -4.14 20.78
N HIS A 77 7.97 -4.75 21.77
CA HIS A 77 8.62 -5.38 22.92
C HIS A 77 9.23 -6.75 22.60
N LEU A 78 8.61 -7.53 21.71
CA LEU A 78 9.07 -8.89 21.37
C LEU A 78 10.15 -8.92 20.28
N PHE A 79 10.09 -8.04 19.29
CA PHE A 79 11.12 -7.91 18.25
C PHE A 79 12.14 -6.84 18.64
N HIS A 80 13.40 -7.24 18.82
CA HIS A 80 14.48 -6.33 19.23
C HIS A 80 14.93 -5.38 18.11
N TYR A 81 14.01 -4.57 17.57
CA TYR A 81 14.33 -3.27 16.98
C TYR A 81 14.78 -2.25 18.06
N ASN A 82 14.58 -2.62 19.34
CA ASN A 82 14.85 -1.87 20.57
C ASN A 82 16.21 -1.18 20.66
N ALA A 83 17.22 -1.56 19.88
CA ALA A 83 18.46 -0.77 19.77
C ALA A 83 18.22 0.66 19.26
N PHE A 84 17.16 0.91 18.47
CA PHE A 84 16.81 2.24 17.96
C PHE A 84 16.00 3.09 18.95
N ALA A 85 15.15 2.46 19.77
CA ALA A 85 14.39 3.11 20.85
C ALA A 85 15.28 3.54 22.04
N ILE A 86 16.46 2.93 22.19
CA ILE A 86 17.48 3.27 23.21
C ILE A 86 17.97 4.72 23.09
N SER A 87 17.77 5.40 21.95
CA SER A 87 18.11 6.81 21.75
C SER A 87 17.23 7.82 22.53
N GLY A 88 16.03 7.42 22.99
CA GLY A 88 15.26 8.15 24.00
C GLY A 88 14.54 9.45 23.58
N LEU A 89 14.50 9.82 22.29
CA LEU A 89 13.88 11.09 21.86
C LEU A 89 12.35 11.17 21.97
N TRP A 90 11.64 10.04 22.03
CA TRP A 90 10.17 10.01 22.10
C TRP A 90 9.59 10.40 23.46
N LYS A 91 10.42 10.53 24.50
CA LYS A 91 10.03 10.80 25.88
C LYS A 91 9.65 12.27 26.18
N GLN A 92 9.71 13.16 25.19
CA GLN A 92 9.44 14.60 25.37
C GLN A 92 8.07 15.05 24.87
N LEU A 93 7.26 14.16 24.30
CA LEU A 93 5.92 14.46 23.81
C LEU A 93 4.86 13.90 24.77
N SER A 94 3.81 14.65 25.06
CA SER A 94 2.72 14.11 25.89
C SER A 94 1.82 13.18 25.07
N PRO A 95 1.32 12.08 25.65
CA PRO A 95 0.37 11.19 24.97
C PRO A 95 -0.90 11.89 24.49
N MET A 96 -1.30 12.99 25.14
CA MET A 96 -2.41 13.84 24.73
C MET A 96 -2.08 14.69 23.50
N ASP A 97 -0.84 15.17 23.35
CA ASP A 97 -0.43 15.93 22.15
C ASP A 97 -0.46 15.03 20.91
N VAL A 98 0.05 13.79 21.04
CA VAL A 98 0.04 12.79 19.97
C VAL A 98 -1.39 12.38 19.58
N PHE A 99 -2.31 12.32 20.56
CA PHE A 99 -3.72 11.95 20.35
C PHE A 99 -4.58 13.09 19.78
N ILE A 100 -4.42 14.32 20.27
CA ILE A 100 -5.16 15.52 19.79
C ILE A 100 -4.78 15.85 18.35
N ILE A 101 -3.51 15.66 18.00
CA ILE A 101 -3.02 15.86 16.63
C ILE A 101 -3.54 14.75 15.69
N GLY A 102 -3.78 13.54 16.18
CA GLY A 102 -3.93 12.35 15.32
C GLY A 102 -5.30 12.09 14.67
N TYR A 103 -6.44 12.40 15.32
CA TYR A 103 -7.67 11.69 14.88
C TYR A 103 -9.03 12.41 15.02
N GLY A 104 -9.17 13.49 15.78
CA GLY A 104 -10.45 13.63 16.50
C GLY A 104 -11.43 14.76 16.19
N ILE A 105 -11.05 15.93 15.67
CA ILE A 105 -11.83 17.14 16.07
C ILE A 105 -12.57 17.89 14.95
N CYS A 106 -12.31 17.67 13.65
CA CYS A 106 -12.86 18.58 12.63
C CYS A 106 -13.80 17.95 11.59
N GLY A 107 -14.29 16.73 11.78
CA GLY A 107 -15.25 16.11 10.84
C GLY A 107 -14.70 15.83 9.43
N ILE A 108 -13.37 15.90 9.27
CA ILE A 108 -12.65 15.61 8.01
C ILE A 108 -12.15 14.18 8.08
N GLU A 109 -12.62 13.34 7.16
CA GLU A 109 -12.17 11.96 7.01
C GLU A 109 -10.88 11.91 6.21
N ALA A 110 -9.79 11.58 6.92
CA ALA A 110 -8.51 11.33 6.28
C ALA A 110 -8.48 9.88 5.72
N PRO A 111 -7.89 9.67 4.53
CA PRO A 111 -7.79 8.35 3.92
C PRO A 111 -6.89 7.43 4.75
N GLU A 112 -7.28 6.18 4.90
CA GLU A 112 -6.45 5.19 5.58
C GLU A 112 -5.14 4.96 4.81
N ASN A 113 -4.01 5.08 5.51
CA ASN A 113 -2.67 4.96 4.92
C ASN A 113 -2.20 3.51 4.73
N MET A 114 -2.84 2.54 5.40
CA MET A 114 -2.53 1.12 5.32
C MET A 114 -3.80 0.28 5.12
N PRO A 115 -4.54 0.46 4.00
CA PRO A 115 -5.81 -0.23 3.75
C PRO A 115 -5.67 -1.76 3.64
N ARG A 116 -4.47 -2.26 3.33
CA ARG A 116 -4.13 -3.69 3.27
C ARG A 116 -2.89 -3.95 4.10
N CYS A 117 -2.90 -5.05 4.87
CA CYS A 117 -1.71 -5.50 5.59
C CYS A 117 -0.56 -5.77 4.61
N ILE A 118 0.64 -5.30 4.94
CA ILE A 118 1.87 -5.45 4.13
C ILE A 118 2.16 -6.91 3.83
N ASN A 119 1.98 -7.78 4.83
CA ASN A 119 2.20 -9.21 4.71
C ASN A 119 1.13 -9.90 3.85
N ASN A 120 0.14 -9.16 3.33
CA ASN A 120 -0.88 -9.65 2.40
C ASN A 120 -0.74 -9.02 0.99
N CYS A 121 0.45 -8.50 0.67
CA CYS A 121 0.80 -7.96 -0.63
C CYS A 121 1.85 -8.86 -1.30
N HIS A 122 1.43 -9.64 -2.30
CA HIS A 122 2.31 -10.57 -3.03
C HIS A 122 2.99 -9.93 -4.26
N ASN A 123 2.68 -8.68 -4.61
CA ASN A 123 3.24 -8.01 -5.77
C ASN A 123 3.62 -6.56 -5.43
N LEU A 124 4.68 -6.03 -6.06
CA LEU A 124 5.24 -4.71 -5.75
C LEU A 124 4.24 -3.60 -6.04
N GLU A 125 3.55 -3.65 -7.18
CA GLU A 125 2.59 -2.61 -7.54
C GLU A 125 1.46 -2.48 -6.49
N GLY A 126 0.94 -3.61 -6.02
CA GLY A 126 -0.06 -3.69 -4.96
C GLY A 126 0.51 -3.25 -3.62
N PHE A 127 1.73 -3.67 -3.28
CA PHE A 127 2.40 -3.20 -2.07
C PHE A 127 2.48 -1.67 -2.03
N TRP A 128 3.01 -1.03 -3.09
CA TRP A 128 3.21 0.43 -3.11
C TRP A 128 1.92 1.25 -3.23
N LYS A 129 0.84 0.68 -3.78
CA LYS A 129 -0.48 1.31 -3.76
C LYS A 129 -1.12 1.31 -2.37
N ASN A 130 -0.83 0.30 -1.57
CA ASN A 130 -1.41 0.13 -0.23
C ASN A 130 -0.48 0.62 0.89
N TRP A 131 0.82 0.70 0.65
CA TRP A 131 1.79 1.28 1.56
C TRP A 131 1.76 2.81 1.45
N HIS A 132 1.43 3.48 2.55
CA HIS A 132 1.31 4.94 2.60
C HIS A 132 0.36 5.45 1.49
N ALA A 133 -0.84 4.85 1.43
CA ALA A 133 -1.77 4.97 0.30
C ALA A 133 -2.15 6.42 -0.03
N SER A 134 -2.24 7.31 0.96
CA SER A 134 -2.51 8.74 0.74
C SER A 134 -1.36 9.43 -0.02
N TYR A 135 -0.12 9.13 0.33
CA TYR A 135 1.06 9.66 -0.35
C TYR A 135 1.23 9.05 -1.74
N ASN A 136 0.94 7.76 -1.91
CA ASN A 136 0.92 7.15 -3.24
C ASN A 136 -0.08 7.87 -4.17
N LYS A 137 -1.29 8.17 -3.69
CA LYS A 137 -2.28 8.95 -4.45
C LYS A 137 -1.76 10.35 -4.80
N TRP A 138 -1.09 11.02 -3.86
CA TRP A 138 -0.47 12.33 -4.10
C TRP A 138 0.61 12.26 -5.19
N LEU A 139 1.54 11.30 -5.11
CA LEU A 139 2.59 11.08 -6.11
C LEU A 139 1.98 10.77 -7.48
N VAL A 140 0.94 9.94 -7.53
CA VAL A 140 0.27 9.61 -8.80
C VAL A 140 -0.33 10.87 -9.43
N ARG A 141 -1.03 11.69 -8.63
CA ARG A 141 -1.72 12.88 -9.13
C ARG A 141 -0.77 13.99 -9.55
N TYR A 142 0.21 14.32 -8.70
CA TYR A 142 1.02 15.52 -8.87
C TYR A 142 2.35 15.26 -9.58
N MET A 143 2.79 14.01 -9.69
CA MET A 143 4.02 13.66 -10.41
C MET A 143 3.78 12.68 -11.55
N TYR A 144 3.20 11.50 -11.28
CA TYR A 144 3.10 10.44 -12.28
C TYR A 144 2.26 10.83 -13.50
N ILE A 145 1.07 11.41 -13.29
CA ILE A 145 0.18 11.84 -14.37
C ILE A 145 0.82 12.97 -15.20
N PRO A 146 1.33 14.07 -14.59
CA PRO A 146 2.02 15.14 -15.33
C PRO A 146 3.25 14.67 -16.14
N LEU A 147 3.98 13.67 -15.66
CA LEU A 147 5.14 13.09 -16.36
C LEU A 147 4.77 12.16 -17.55
N GLY A 148 3.48 12.08 -17.91
CA GLY A 148 3.00 11.30 -19.06
C GLY A 148 2.39 9.95 -18.69
N GLY A 149 2.20 9.68 -17.40
CA GLY A 149 1.46 8.54 -16.88
C GLY A 149 1.95 7.19 -17.43
N SER A 150 1.01 6.34 -17.83
CA SER A 150 1.31 4.96 -18.29
C SER A 150 2.18 4.88 -19.54
N ARG A 151 2.29 5.95 -20.35
CA ARG A 151 3.16 5.97 -21.54
C ARG A 151 4.65 5.99 -21.19
N LYS A 152 5.01 6.50 -20.02
CA LYS A 152 6.40 6.64 -19.54
C LYS A 152 6.61 5.91 -18.20
N LYS A 153 5.85 4.83 -17.94
CA LYS A 153 5.81 4.12 -16.65
C LYS A 153 7.21 3.84 -16.07
N LEU A 154 8.13 3.31 -16.87
CA LEU A 154 9.51 3.03 -16.41
C LEU A 154 10.25 4.29 -15.97
N LEU A 155 10.26 5.35 -16.79
CA LEU A 155 10.93 6.61 -16.46
C LEU A 155 10.29 7.27 -15.24
N ASN A 156 8.97 7.24 -15.14
CA ASN A 156 8.23 7.83 -14.03
C ASN A 156 8.58 7.14 -12.69
N VAL A 157 8.72 5.81 -12.69
CA VAL A 157 9.13 5.05 -11.49
C VAL A 157 10.49 5.56 -10.97
N TRP A 158 11.50 5.69 -11.84
CA TRP A 158 12.81 6.20 -11.43
C TRP A 158 12.77 7.61 -10.84
N VAL A 159 12.03 8.52 -11.49
CA VAL A 159 11.88 9.91 -11.02
C VAL A 159 11.14 9.97 -9.69
N ILE A 160 10.03 9.25 -9.56
CA ILE A 160 9.20 9.24 -8.35
C ILE A 160 9.97 8.64 -7.17
N PHE A 161 10.62 7.49 -7.32
CA PHE A 161 11.36 6.87 -6.22
C PHE A 161 12.59 7.70 -5.81
N THR A 162 13.24 8.38 -6.75
CA THR A 162 14.32 9.32 -6.43
C THR A 162 13.79 10.52 -5.64
N PHE A 163 12.65 11.07 -6.03
CA PHE A 163 11.98 12.12 -5.26
C PHE A 163 11.59 11.64 -3.86
N VAL A 164 11.03 10.42 -3.73
CA VAL A 164 10.67 9.84 -2.42
C VAL A 164 11.90 9.72 -1.52
N ALA A 165 13.03 9.25 -2.03
CA ALA A 165 14.28 9.19 -1.27
C ALA A 165 14.69 10.58 -0.77
N ILE A 166 14.77 11.56 -1.67
CA ILE A 166 15.16 12.94 -1.36
C ILE A 166 14.18 13.60 -0.38
N TRP A 167 12.88 13.32 -0.52
CA TRP A 167 11.83 13.85 0.36
C TRP A 167 11.97 13.34 1.80
N HIS A 168 12.44 12.10 1.99
CA HIS A 168 12.69 11.55 3.31
C HIS A 168 13.99 12.06 3.93
N ASP A 169 15.13 11.87 3.23
CA ASP A 169 16.43 12.40 3.63
C ASP A 169 17.45 12.26 2.48
N LEU A 170 18.45 13.14 2.42
CA LEU A 170 19.53 13.07 1.43
C LEU A 170 20.67 12.15 1.91
N GLU A 171 20.33 10.94 2.37
CA GLU A 171 21.31 9.92 2.71
C GLU A 171 21.52 8.96 1.53
N TRP A 172 22.78 8.61 1.25
CA TRP A 172 23.14 7.64 0.21
C TRP A 172 22.47 6.28 0.37
N LYS A 173 22.13 5.89 1.61
CA LYS A 173 21.43 4.63 1.88
C LYS A 173 19.99 4.64 1.35
N LEU A 174 19.26 5.73 1.59
CA LEU A 174 17.89 5.94 1.09
C LEU A 174 17.84 6.02 -0.45
N LEU A 175 18.83 6.68 -1.06
CA LEU A 175 18.92 6.74 -2.52
C LEU A 175 19.22 5.34 -3.12
N SER A 176 20.12 4.59 -2.47
CA SER A 176 20.43 3.21 -2.88
C SER A 176 19.20 2.30 -2.77
N TRP A 177 18.41 2.46 -1.71
CA TRP A 177 17.13 1.76 -1.54
C TRP A 177 16.12 2.06 -2.64
N ALA A 178 15.96 3.33 -3.00
CA ALA A 178 15.04 3.75 -4.04
C ALA A 178 15.42 3.15 -5.40
N TRP A 179 16.70 3.17 -5.74
CA TRP A 179 17.18 2.60 -7.01
C TRP A 179 17.16 1.08 -7.04
N LEU A 180 17.50 0.41 -5.94
CA LEU A 180 17.34 -1.05 -5.82
C LEU A 180 15.87 -1.46 -5.95
N THR A 181 14.96 -0.71 -5.33
CA THR A 181 13.52 -0.95 -5.48
C THR A 181 13.08 -0.76 -6.94
N CYS A 182 13.55 0.28 -7.62
CA CYS A 182 13.28 0.48 -9.06
C CYS A 182 13.78 -0.70 -9.91
N LEU A 183 14.97 -1.22 -9.62
CA LEU A 183 15.53 -2.38 -10.31
C LEU A 183 14.65 -3.63 -10.10
N PHE A 184 14.15 -3.86 -8.89
CA PHE A 184 13.27 -4.99 -8.60
C PHE A 184 11.87 -4.86 -9.21
N PHE A 185 11.40 -3.64 -9.50
CA PHE A 185 10.14 -3.39 -10.21
C PHE A 185 10.16 -3.84 -11.67
N ILE A 186 11.31 -3.75 -12.34
CA ILE A 186 11.41 -3.96 -13.78
C ILE A 186 11.02 -5.40 -14.17
N PRO A 187 11.59 -6.46 -13.56
CA PRO A 187 11.19 -7.83 -13.86
C PRO A 187 9.70 -8.09 -13.67
N GLU A 188 9.11 -7.60 -12.57
CA GLU A 188 7.68 -7.77 -12.30
C GLU A 188 6.81 -7.11 -13.38
N MET A 189 7.19 -5.91 -13.82
CA MET A 189 6.46 -5.20 -14.88
C MET A 189 6.55 -5.93 -16.23
N ILE A 190 7.73 -6.45 -16.58
CA ILE A 190 7.94 -7.21 -17.81
C ILE A 190 7.13 -8.51 -17.77
N LEU A 191 7.18 -9.25 -16.65
CA LEU A 191 6.46 -10.51 -16.46
C LEU A 191 4.94 -10.30 -16.56
N LYS A 192 4.39 -9.27 -15.91
CA LYS A 192 2.96 -8.92 -16.02
C LYS A 192 2.57 -8.55 -17.44
N SER A 193 3.41 -7.78 -18.14
CA SER A 193 3.16 -7.41 -19.53
C SER A 193 3.15 -8.63 -20.45
N ALA A 194 4.14 -9.52 -20.32
CA ALA A 194 4.26 -10.75 -21.11
C ALA A 194 3.11 -11.73 -20.81
N ALA A 195 2.76 -11.91 -19.54
CA ALA A 195 1.63 -12.74 -19.12
C ALA A 195 0.30 -12.23 -19.67
N SER A 196 0.10 -10.91 -19.74
CA SER A 196 -1.13 -10.32 -20.27
C SER A 196 -1.27 -10.45 -21.80
N ALA A 197 -0.15 -10.67 -22.50
CA ALA A 197 -0.09 -10.88 -23.94
C ALA A 197 -0.29 -12.37 -24.31
N LEU A 198 0.14 -13.28 -23.44
CA LEU A 198 -0.09 -14.72 -23.56
C LEU A 198 -1.38 -15.08 -22.82
N GLN A 199 -2.54 -14.93 -23.47
CA GLN A 199 -3.80 -15.43 -22.91
C GLN A 199 -3.74 -16.96 -22.85
N VAL A 200 -3.59 -17.51 -21.65
CA VAL A 200 -3.47 -18.95 -21.45
C VAL A 200 -4.87 -19.55 -21.28
N GLU A 201 -5.40 -20.14 -22.34
CA GLU A 201 -6.74 -20.76 -22.33
C GLU A 201 -6.75 -22.19 -21.75
N SER A 202 -5.59 -22.82 -21.54
CA SER A 202 -5.50 -24.20 -21.03
C SER A 202 -5.53 -24.27 -19.50
N SER A 203 -6.25 -25.24 -18.93
CA SER A 203 -6.35 -25.49 -17.48
C SER A 203 -5.01 -25.80 -16.82
N LEU A 204 -4.14 -26.56 -17.51
CA LEU A 204 -2.77 -26.81 -17.06
C LEU A 204 -1.92 -25.53 -17.11
N GLY A 205 -2.15 -24.71 -18.12
CA GLY A 205 -1.48 -23.42 -18.26
C GLY A 205 -1.88 -22.42 -17.17
N GLN A 206 -3.14 -22.41 -16.73
CA GLN A 206 -3.59 -21.61 -15.59
C GLN A 206 -2.94 -22.07 -14.28
N PHE A 207 -2.82 -23.39 -14.07
CA PHE A 207 -2.11 -23.94 -12.92
C PHE A 207 -0.62 -23.52 -12.92
N VAL A 208 0.08 -23.74 -14.03
CA VAL A 208 1.49 -23.34 -14.18
C VAL A 208 1.66 -21.83 -14.00
N PHE A 209 0.77 -21.03 -14.56
CA PHE A 209 0.79 -19.57 -14.39
C PHE A 209 0.65 -19.16 -12.92
N ARG A 210 -0.25 -19.81 -12.17
CA ARG A 210 -0.44 -19.56 -10.74
C ARG A 210 0.80 -19.94 -9.93
N GLU A 211 1.44 -21.07 -10.25
CA GLU A 211 2.68 -21.50 -9.61
C GLU A 211 3.84 -20.55 -9.88
N LEU A 212 4.01 -20.14 -11.14
CA LEU A 212 5.01 -19.14 -11.52
C LEU A 212 4.75 -17.79 -10.86
N SER A 213 3.49 -17.39 -10.74
CA SER A 213 3.11 -16.16 -10.04
C SER A 213 3.40 -16.24 -8.53
N ALA A 214 3.25 -17.41 -7.91
CA ALA A 214 3.58 -17.61 -6.51
C ALA A 214 5.09 -17.55 -6.25
N VAL A 215 5.87 -18.16 -7.14
CA VAL A 215 7.35 -18.05 -7.15
C VAL A 215 7.77 -16.60 -7.34
N ALA A 216 7.17 -15.89 -8.31
CA ALA A 216 7.46 -14.48 -8.55
C ALA A 216 7.14 -13.61 -7.34
N GLY A 217 6.02 -13.84 -6.65
CA GLY A 217 5.68 -13.13 -5.41
C GLY A 217 6.68 -13.37 -4.28
N ALA A 218 7.14 -14.61 -4.09
CA ALA A 218 8.18 -14.94 -3.12
C ALA A 218 9.52 -14.25 -3.42
N ILE A 219 9.91 -14.19 -4.69
CA ILE A 219 11.09 -13.44 -5.15
C ILE A 219 10.91 -11.96 -4.84
N THR A 220 9.76 -11.38 -5.20
CA THR A 220 9.42 -9.97 -4.93
C THR A 220 9.54 -9.61 -3.45
N ILE A 221 8.96 -10.42 -2.56
CA ILE A 221 9.03 -10.20 -1.11
C ILE A 221 10.48 -10.23 -0.64
N THR A 222 11.25 -11.21 -1.10
CA THR A 222 12.68 -11.35 -0.77
C THR A 222 13.48 -10.14 -1.25
N CYS A 223 13.26 -9.70 -2.49
CA CYS A 223 13.89 -8.52 -3.06
C CYS A 223 13.56 -7.25 -2.27
N LEU A 224 12.30 -7.06 -1.86
CA LEU A 224 11.90 -5.91 -1.06
C LEU A 224 12.54 -5.93 0.34
N MET A 225 12.64 -7.10 0.97
CA MET A 225 13.36 -7.26 2.25
C MET A 225 14.83 -6.90 2.11
N VAL A 226 15.49 -7.35 1.04
CA VAL A 226 16.90 -7.01 0.75
C VAL A 226 17.03 -5.51 0.49
N ALA A 227 16.16 -4.91 -0.31
CA ALA A 227 16.17 -3.47 -0.55
C ALA A 227 16.07 -2.70 0.77
N ASN A 228 15.10 -3.04 1.63
CA ASN A 228 14.91 -2.40 2.93
C ASN A 228 16.12 -2.58 3.85
N LEU A 229 16.73 -3.77 3.87
CA LEU A 229 17.93 -4.01 4.68
C LEU A 229 19.10 -3.13 4.21
N VAL A 230 19.31 -3.03 2.89
CA VAL A 230 20.30 -2.13 2.30
C VAL A 230 20.01 -0.67 2.61
N GLY A 231 18.75 -0.26 2.52
CA GLY A 231 18.31 1.11 2.72
C GLY A 231 18.44 1.64 4.13
N TYR A 232 18.16 0.80 5.11
CA TYR A 232 17.98 1.26 6.49
C TYR A 232 19.01 0.71 7.47
N VAL A 233 19.73 -0.36 7.12
CA VAL A 233 20.66 -1.03 8.05
C VAL A 233 22.09 -1.04 7.52
N ILE A 234 22.33 -1.72 6.39
CA ILE A 234 23.70 -2.04 5.97
C ILE A 234 24.33 -1.02 5.02
N GLY A 235 23.52 -0.24 4.30
CA GLY A 235 23.98 0.67 3.26
C GLY A 235 24.54 -0.03 2.01
N PRO A 236 24.90 0.72 0.96
CA PRO A 236 25.39 0.17 -0.31
C PRO A 236 26.71 -0.61 -0.18
N SER A 237 27.59 -0.22 0.76
CA SER A 237 28.86 -0.92 1.02
C SER A 237 28.66 -2.30 1.64
N GLY A 238 27.55 -2.53 2.35
CA GLY A 238 27.23 -3.80 3.01
C GLY A 238 26.66 -4.88 2.08
N ILE A 239 26.32 -4.57 0.82
CA ILE A 239 25.67 -5.53 -0.10
C ILE A 239 26.55 -6.76 -0.33
N HIS A 240 27.85 -6.57 -0.58
CA HIS A 240 28.76 -7.69 -0.85
C HIS A 240 28.95 -8.59 0.38
N TRP A 241 28.90 -8.01 1.58
CA TRP A 241 28.92 -8.76 2.83
C TRP A 241 27.62 -9.55 3.02
N LEU A 242 26.46 -8.94 2.74
CA LEU A 242 25.17 -9.62 2.85
C LEU A 242 25.09 -10.85 1.94
N VAL A 243 25.50 -10.67 0.67
CA VAL A 243 25.53 -11.76 -0.32
C VAL A 243 26.49 -12.87 0.14
N SER A 244 27.65 -12.52 0.69
CA SER A 244 28.60 -13.53 1.18
C SER A 244 28.10 -14.29 2.40
N GLN A 245 27.25 -13.71 3.25
CA GLN A 245 26.63 -14.44 4.36
C GLN A 245 25.60 -15.48 3.87
N PHE A 246 24.74 -15.11 2.92
CA PHE A 246 23.71 -16.03 2.42
C PHE A 246 24.26 -17.13 1.50
N LEU A 247 25.39 -16.91 0.84
CA LEU A 247 26.05 -17.92 0.00
C LEU A 247 26.94 -18.91 0.78
N GLN A 248 27.09 -18.75 2.09
CA GLN A 248 27.77 -19.73 2.93
C GLN A 248 26.93 -21.00 3.09
N LYS A 249 27.59 -22.13 3.44
CA LYS A 249 26.94 -23.42 3.64
C LYS A 249 25.81 -23.39 4.68
N GLU A 250 25.92 -22.52 5.69
CA GLU A 250 24.88 -22.33 6.71
C GLU A 250 23.78 -21.35 6.28
N GLY A 251 24.10 -20.39 5.40
CA GLY A 251 23.15 -19.40 4.90
C GLY A 251 22.19 -19.96 3.85
N LEU A 252 22.63 -20.91 3.03
CA LEU A 252 21.84 -21.46 1.93
C LEU A 252 20.57 -22.20 2.40
N PRO A 253 20.61 -23.05 3.46
CA PRO A 253 19.40 -23.65 4.04
C PRO A 253 18.42 -22.62 4.59
N VAL A 254 18.92 -21.54 5.23
CA VAL A 254 18.09 -20.45 5.75
C VAL A 254 17.41 -19.70 4.61
N LEU A 255 18.15 -19.38 3.55
CA LEU A 255 17.59 -18.73 2.35
C LEU A 255 16.52 -19.61 1.70
N GLY A 256 16.76 -20.92 1.60
CA GLY A 256 15.77 -21.89 1.10
C GLY A 256 14.51 -21.94 1.97
N GLY A 257 14.67 -21.97 3.30
CA GLY A 257 13.56 -21.97 4.25
C GLY A 257 12.73 -20.67 4.19
N MET A 258 13.40 -19.52 4.09
CA MET A 258 12.74 -18.22 3.88
C MET A 258 11.94 -18.20 2.58
N PHE A 259 12.56 -18.63 1.48
CA PHE A 259 11.91 -18.66 0.16
C PHE A 259 10.70 -19.58 0.15
N LEU A 260 10.80 -20.78 0.73
CA LEU A 260 9.69 -21.72 0.88
C LEU A 260 8.55 -21.10 1.68
N THR A 261 8.86 -20.42 2.78
CA THR A 261 7.87 -19.74 3.62
C THR A 261 7.14 -18.64 2.86
N PHE A 262 7.85 -17.79 2.11
CA PHE A 262 7.23 -16.74 1.29
C PHE A 262 6.43 -17.29 0.12
N TYR A 263 6.87 -18.41 -0.47
CA TYR A 263 6.12 -19.11 -1.51
C TYR A 263 4.80 -19.67 -0.98
N ILE A 264 4.81 -20.35 0.16
CA ILE A 264 3.59 -20.84 0.83
C ILE A 264 2.69 -19.66 1.22
N GLY A 265 3.27 -18.59 1.78
CA GLY A 265 2.56 -17.36 2.12
C GLY A 265 1.87 -16.73 0.92
N THR A 266 2.57 -16.63 -0.22
CA THR A 266 2.01 -16.09 -1.46
C THR A 266 0.86 -16.94 -1.98
N LYS A 267 0.96 -18.27 -1.91
CA LYS A 267 -0.14 -19.17 -2.26
C LYS A 267 -1.37 -18.95 -1.37
N LEU A 268 -1.16 -18.78 -0.07
CA LEU A 268 -2.23 -18.48 0.87
C LEU A 268 -2.91 -17.15 0.51
N MET A 269 -2.16 -16.12 0.12
CA MET A 269 -2.72 -14.84 -0.33
C MET A 269 -3.61 -15.02 -1.57
N PHE A 270 -3.19 -15.82 -2.56
CA PHE A 270 -4.04 -16.14 -3.71
C PHE A 270 -5.32 -16.87 -3.32
N HIS A 271 -5.25 -17.84 -2.40
CA HIS A 271 -6.44 -18.51 -1.90
C HIS A 271 -7.40 -17.56 -1.15
N ILE A 272 -6.87 -16.61 -0.37
CA ILE A 272 -7.67 -15.59 0.31
C ILE A 272 -8.34 -14.67 -0.71
N ASP A 273 -7.62 -14.23 -1.74
CA ASP A 273 -8.18 -13.36 -2.78
C ASP A 273 -9.24 -14.11 -3.62
N ASP A 274 -9.05 -15.38 -3.97
CA ASP A 274 -10.05 -16.25 -4.62
C ASP A 274 -11.33 -16.40 -3.76
N ALA A 275 -11.16 -16.63 -2.44
CA ALA A 275 -12.27 -16.79 -1.52
C ALA A 275 -13.09 -15.50 -1.37
N LYS A 276 -12.44 -14.34 -1.40
CA LYS A 276 -13.12 -13.03 -1.39
C LYS A 276 -13.93 -12.78 -2.66
N GLN A 277 -13.40 -13.15 -3.82
CA GLN A 277 -14.12 -13.00 -5.09
C GLN A 277 -15.40 -13.83 -5.09
N LYS A 278 -15.32 -15.11 -4.72
CA LYS A 278 -16.51 -15.98 -4.58
C LYS A 278 -17.51 -15.46 -3.55
N GLY A 279 -17.04 -14.94 -2.42
CA GLY A 279 -17.91 -14.34 -1.40
C GLY A 279 -18.65 -13.11 -1.91
N ASN A 280 -18.01 -12.28 -2.73
CA ASN A 280 -18.64 -11.10 -3.34
C ASN A 280 -19.63 -11.48 -4.44
N GLU A 281 -19.35 -12.52 -5.24
CA GLU A 281 -20.28 -13.06 -6.24
C GLU A 281 -21.57 -13.59 -5.58
N VAL A 282 -21.43 -14.40 -4.52
CA VAL A 282 -22.57 -14.93 -3.77
C VAL A 282 -23.36 -13.81 -3.06
N ALA A 283 -22.67 -12.77 -2.56
CA ALA A 283 -23.33 -11.61 -1.98
C ALA A 283 -24.14 -10.80 -3.02
N CYS A 284 -23.65 -10.70 -4.25
CA CYS A 284 -24.37 -10.04 -5.35
C CYS A 284 -25.55 -10.87 -5.86
N GLU A 285 -25.49 -12.20 -5.81
CA GLU A 285 -26.62 -13.08 -6.17
C GLU A 285 -27.72 -13.09 -5.10
N GLY A 286 -27.37 -12.98 -3.81
CA GLY A 286 -28.33 -13.00 -2.70
C GLY A 286 -29.02 -11.65 -2.41
N SER A 287 -28.40 -10.53 -2.82
CA SER A 287 -28.98 -9.19 -2.75
C SER A 287 -29.61 -8.87 -4.10
N LEU A 288 -30.95 -8.86 -4.19
CA LEU A 288 -31.70 -8.38 -5.36
C LEU A 288 -31.05 -7.08 -5.86
N CYS A 289 -30.41 -7.16 -7.03
CA CYS A 289 -29.59 -6.10 -7.62
C CYS A 289 -30.45 -4.87 -7.92
N SER A 290 -30.66 -4.02 -6.91
CA SER A 290 -31.55 -2.85 -6.96
C SER A 290 -30.81 -1.55 -7.24
N HIS A 291 -29.47 -1.58 -7.40
CA HIS A 291 -28.71 -0.44 -7.85
C HIS A 291 -27.66 -0.85 -8.89
N ILE A 292 -27.95 -0.52 -10.15
CA ILE A 292 -27.10 -0.62 -11.35
C ILE A 292 -25.72 0.08 -11.16
N ALA A 293 -25.52 0.85 -10.09
CA ALA A 293 -24.27 1.56 -9.79
C ALA A 293 -23.16 0.67 -9.18
N ASP A 294 -23.48 -0.43 -8.49
CA ASP A 294 -22.45 -1.26 -7.84
C ASP A 294 -21.74 -2.22 -8.82
N CYS A 295 -22.38 -2.57 -9.94
CA CYS A 295 -21.76 -3.41 -10.98
C CYS A 295 -20.64 -2.68 -11.75
N GLN A 296 -20.65 -1.34 -11.85
CA GLN A 296 -19.60 -0.61 -12.57
C GLN A 296 -18.25 -0.60 -11.83
N TYR A 297 -18.24 -0.90 -10.53
CA TYR A 297 -17.00 -0.94 -9.74
C TYR A 297 -16.23 -2.26 -9.89
N ALA A 298 -16.91 -3.33 -10.30
CA ALA A 298 -16.29 -4.63 -10.58
C ALA A 298 -15.54 -4.64 -11.94
N ASP A 299 -16.01 -3.87 -12.92
CA ASP A 299 -15.44 -3.86 -14.27
C ASP A 299 -14.05 -3.20 -14.38
N VAL A 300 -13.67 -2.35 -13.41
CA VAL A 300 -12.40 -1.58 -13.48
C VAL A 300 -11.21 -2.33 -12.84
N LEU A 301 -11.45 -3.37 -12.04
CA LEU A 301 -10.38 -4.12 -11.34
C LEU A 301 -10.18 -5.57 -11.80
N GLY A 302 -10.88 -6.02 -12.84
CA GLY A 302 -10.83 -7.46 -13.20
C GLY A 302 -11.23 -7.86 -14.61
N SER A 303 -11.25 -6.98 -15.62
CA SER A 303 -11.53 -7.44 -16.99
C SER A 303 -10.28 -7.99 -17.69
N LYS A 304 -9.92 -9.23 -17.37
CA LYS A 304 -9.36 -10.23 -18.31
C LYS A 304 -9.55 -11.59 -17.66
N TYR A 305 -10.75 -12.16 -17.76
CA TYR A 305 -11.05 -13.60 -17.87
C TYR A 305 -12.57 -13.76 -17.73
N SER A 306 -13.30 -13.57 -18.83
CA SER A 306 -14.61 -14.18 -19.00
C SER A 306 -14.66 -14.70 -20.43
N ILE A 307 -14.39 -16.01 -20.58
CA ILE A 307 -14.66 -16.78 -21.79
C ILE A 307 -15.54 -17.97 -21.38
N ARG A 308 -16.82 -17.83 -21.75
CA ARG A 308 -17.76 -18.82 -22.34
C ARG A 308 -18.65 -19.73 -21.48
N ASN A 309 -19.95 -19.53 -21.77
CA ASN A 309 -20.94 -20.44 -22.40
C ASN A 309 -21.71 -21.48 -21.59
N SER A 310 -23.04 -21.34 -21.64
CA SER A 310 -24.12 -22.31 -21.91
C SER A 310 -25.41 -21.65 -21.39
N GLU A 311 -26.55 -21.53 -22.07
CA GLU A 311 -27.16 -22.02 -23.32
C GLU A 311 -28.11 -20.92 -23.84
#